data_AF-A0A0D0CQY6-F1
#
_entry.id   AF-A0A0D0CQY6-F1
#
_cell.length_a   1.000
_cell.length_b   1.000
_cell.length_c   1.000
_cell.angle_alpha   90.00
_cell.angle_beta   90.00
_cell.angle_gamma   90.00
#
_symmetry.space_group_name_H-M   'P 1'
#
loop_
_entity.id
_entity.type
_entity.pdbx_description
1 polymer ?
#
loop_
_entity_poly.entity_id
_entity_poly.type
_entity_poly.pdbx_seq_one_letter_code
_entity_poly.pdbx_strand_id
1 'polypeptide(L)'
;MFDQLLTVRHYNNLDLVLPTLQLRLDYLPGTVVAFLGKLLVHGAGEMNGDRACIVWYMQDKVHQAMNVGECGYCHLDDVERK
;
A
#
# COMPACT_ATOMS: atom_id res chain seq x y z
N MET A 1 3.68 -2.02 10.32
CA MET A 1 3.74 -3.07 9.29
C MET A 1 3.52 -2.48 7.91
N PHE A 2 4.26 -2.95 6.90
CA PHE A 2 4.18 -2.46 5.53
C PHE A 2 3.34 -3.37 4.64
N ASP A 3 2.59 -2.75 3.75
CA ASP A 3 1.92 -3.40 2.63
C ASP A 3 2.76 -3.13 1.39
N GLN A 4 2.97 -4.18 0.59
CA GLN A 4 3.68 -4.11 -0.68
C GLN A 4 2.69 -4.38 -1.80
N LEU A 5 2.65 -3.49 -2.78
CA LEU A 5 1.80 -3.62 -3.94
C LEU A 5 2.68 -3.73 -5.19
N LEU A 6 2.35 -4.67 -6.08
CA LEU A 6 2.95 -4.83 -7.41
C LEU A 6 1.89 -4.75 -8.50
N THR A 7 2.16 -3.96 -9.54
CA THR A 7 1.41 -4.00 -10.80
C THR A 7 2.04 -4.98 -11.79
N VAL A 8 1.24 -5.88 -12.35
CA VAL A 8 1.75 -7.00 -13.17
C VAL A 8 1.50 -6.81 -14.68
N ARG A 9 0.68 -5.83 -15.10
CA ARG A 9 0.26 -5.69 -16.51
C ARG A 9 0.30 -4.24 -17.00
N HIS A 10 0.43 -4.09 -18.33
CA HIS A 10 0.40 -2.80 -19.02
C HIS A 10 -0.99 -2.16 -18.98
N TYR A 11 -1.09 -1.04 -18.27
CA TYR A 11 -2.25 -0.17 -18.22
C TYR A 11 -1.78 1.28 -18.35
N ASN A 12 -2.62 2.13 -18.94
CA ASN A 12 -2.36 3.56 -19.03
C ASN A 12 -3.06 4.28 -17.86
N ASN A 13 -2.38 5.26 -17.26
CA ASN A 13 -2.92 6.18 -16.25
C ASN A 13 -3.48 5.48 -15.00
N LEU A 14 -2.61 4.81 -14.23
CA LEU A 14 -2.98 4.26 -12.93
C LEU A 14 -2.40 5.14 -11.82
N ASP A 15 -3.25 5.54 -10.88
CA ASP A 15 -2.85 6.35 -9.72
C ASP A 15 -2.97 5.53 -8.43
N LEU A 16 -1.91 5.51 -7.63
CA LEU A 16 -2.01 5.17 -6.22
C LEU A 16 -2.33 6.46 -5.45
N VAL A 17 -3.49 6.49 -4.80
CA VAL A 17 -3.95 7.64 -4.02
C VAL A 17 -3.70 7.34 -2.55
N LEU A 18 -2.97 8.25 -1.89
CA LEU A 18 -2.70 8.21 -0.45
C LEU A 18 -3.25 9.48 0.19
N PRO A 19 -4.57 9.56 0.47
CA PRO A 19 -5.19 10.80 0.97
C PRO A 19 -4.58 11.30 2.28
N THR A 20 -4.13 10.39 3.16
CA THR A 20 -3.45 10.74 4.42
C THR A 20 -2.22 11.62 4.19
N LEU A 21 -1.51 11.43 3.08
CA LEU A 21 -0.32 12.20 2.72
C LEU A 21 -0.61 13.27 1.65
N GLN A 22 -1.87 13.39 1.19
CA GLN A 22 -2.25 14.21 0.05
C GLN A 22 -1.42 13.91 -1.21
N LEU A 23 -1.01 12.65 -1.38
CA LEU A 23 -0.18 12.21 -2.49
C LEU A 23 -0.98 11.42 -3.51
N ARG A 24 -0.62 11.62 -4.77
CA ARG A 24 -1.05 10.84 -5.92
C ARG A 24 0.19 10.43 -6.69
N LEU A 25 0.43 9.13 -6.79
CA LEU A 25 1.63 8.58 -7.40
C LEU A 25 1.26 7.86 -8.68
N ASP A 26 2.01 8.13 -9.75
CA ASP A 26 1.94 7.36 -10.99
C ASP A 26 2.32 5.91 -10.70
N TYR A 27 1.33 5.03 -10.72
CA TYR A 27 1.49 3.63 -10.36
C TYR A 27 1.63 2.76 -11.61
N LEU A 28 2.73 2.99 -12.33
CA LEU A 28 3.00 2.38 -13.63
C LEU A 28 3.19 0.85 -13.54
N PRO A 29 2.90 0.12 -14.63
CA PRO A 29 3.19 -1.32 -14.75
C PRO A 29 4.63 -1.69 -14.38
N GLY A 30 4.80 -2.73 -13.55
CA GLY A 30 6.12 -3.18 -13.09
C GLY A 30 6.66 -2.41 -11.88
N THR A 31 5.90 -1.45 -11.35
CA THR A 31 6.29 -0.72 -10.13
C THR A 31 5.91 -1.53 -8.89
N VAL A 32 6.83 -1.61 -7.93
CA VAL A 32 6.55 -2.06 -6.57
C VAL A 32 6.51 -0.84 -5.65
N VAL A 33 5.44 -0.69 -4.88
CA VAL A 33 5.34 0.34 -3.83
C VAL A 33 5.17 -0.34 -2.49
N ALA A 34 5.96 0.08 -1.51
CA ALA A 34 5.83 -0.33 -0.12
C ALA A 34 5.40 0.87 0.72
N PHE A 35 4.32 0.74 1.49
CA PHE A 35 3.86 1.79 2.40
C PHE A 35 3.15 1.21 3.62
N LEU A 36 2.81 2.06 4.59
CA LEU A 36 2.18 1.66 5.83
C LEU A 36 0.67 1.46 5.64
N GLY A 37 0.24 0.32 5.10
CA GLY A 37 -1.17 0.14 4.68
C GLY A 37 -2.21 0.15 5.79
N LYS A 38 -1.80 -0.05 7.05
CA LYS A 38 -2.68 0.14 8.22
C LYS A 38 -2.81 1.59 8.68
N LEU A 39 -1.80 2.41 8.39
CA LEU A 39 -1.74 3.81 8.84
C LEU A 39 -2.27 4.75 7.78
N LEU A 40 -1.89 4.49 6.53
CA LEU A 40 -2.24 5.30 5.38
C LEU A 40 -3.52 4.75 4.77
N VAL A 41 -4.55 5.61 4.78
CA VAL A 41 -5.71 5.39 3.91
C VAL A 41 -5.17 5.38 2.49
N HIS A 42 -5.49 4.35 1.74
CA HIS A 42 -4.98 4.16 0.39
C HIS A 42 -6.07 3.58 -0.49
N GLY A 43 -5.98 3.91 -1.77
CA GLY A 43 -6.88 3.40 -2.79
C GLY A 43 -6.24 3.52 -4.15
N ALA A 44 -6.80 2.80 -5.11
CA ALA A 44 -6.40 2.94 -6.50
C ALA A 44 -7.41 3.86 -7.20
N GLY A 45 -6.88 4.82 -7.96
CA GLY A 45 -7.66 5.82 -8.68
C GLY A 45 -8.62 5.21 -9.71
N GLU A 46 -9.52 6.06 -10.21
CA GLU A 46 -10.41 5.71 -11.30
C GLU A 46 -9.62 5.36 -12.57
N MET A 47 -10.04 4.31 -13.26
CA MET A 47 -9.38 3.79 -14.45
C MET A 47 -10.43 3.20 -15.40
N ASN A 48 -10.22 3.38 -16.70
CA ASN A 48 -10.97 2.67 -17.73
C ASN A 48 -10.30 1.32 -18.04
N GLY A 49 -11.00 0.21 -17.82
CA GLY A 49 -10.54 -1.16 -18.14
C GLY A 49 -10.29 -2.04 -16.91
N ASP A 50 -9.65 -3.19 -17.12
CA ASP A 50 -9.32 -4.15 -16.05
C ASP A 50 -7.95 -3.86 -15.45
N ARG A 51 -7.77 -4.02 -14.13
CA ARG A 51 -6.46 -3.97 -13.47
C ARG A 51 -6.16 -5.25 -12.69
N ALA A 52 -4.90 -5.69 -12.75
CA ALA A 52 -4.36 -6.79 -11.97
C ALA A 52 -3.22 -6.25 -11.10
N CYS A 53 -3.41 -6.33 -9.78
CA CYS A 53 -2.45 -5.94 -8.77
C CYS A 53 -2.28 -7.10 -7.80
N ILE A 54 -1.04 -7.34 -7.36
CA ILE A 54 -0.75 -8.27 -6.27
C ILE A 54 -0.43 -7.43 -5.03
N VAL A 55 -1.06 -7.76 -3.92
CA VAL A 55 -0.83 -7.11 -2.63
C VAL A 55 -0.31 -8.14 -1.65
N TRP A 56 0.87 -7.88 -1.10
CA TRP A 56 1.39 -8.58 0.07
C TRP A 56 1.14 -7.72 1.29
N TYR A 57 0.33 -8.23 2.19
CA TYR A 57 0.04 -7.61 3.46
C TYR A 57 0.02 -8.71 4.51
N MET A 58 0.07 -8.31 5.78
CA MET A 58 -0.04 -9.26 6.88
C MET A 58 -1.06 -8.78 7.90
N GLN A 59 -1.93 -9.71 8.26
CA GLN A 59 -2.97 -9.49 9.25
C GLN A 59 -2.44 -9.85 10.64
N ASP A 60 -2.94 -9.14 11.66
CA ASP A 60 -2.55 -9.43 13.06
C ASP A 60 -2.92 -10.85 13.47
N LYS A 61 -4.02 -11.38 12.94
CA LYS A 61 -4.42 -12.77 13.18
C LYS A 61 -3.38 -13.79 12.73
N VAL A 62 -2.61 -13.49 11.68
CA VAL A 62 -1.50 -14.35 11.25
C VAL A 62 -0.37 -14.29 12.26
N HIS A 63 -0.01 -13.10 12.76
CA HIS A 63 1.00 -12.97 13.82
C HIS A 63 0.60 -13.70 15.10
N GLN A 64 -0.65 -13.53 15.54
CA GLN A 64 -1.20 -14.20 16.72
C GLN A 64 -1.17 -15.72 16.55
N ALA A 65 -1.60 -16.24 15.39
CA ALA A 65 -1.57 -17.68 15.10
C ALA A 65 -0.15 -18.24 15.06
N MET A 66 0.82 -17.45 14.61
CA MET A 66 2.23 -17.85 14.51
C MET A 66 3.03 -17.55 15.79
N ASN A 67 2.39 -17.03 16.84
CA ASN A 67 3.03 -16.58 18.09
C ASN A 67 4.22 -15.63 17.86
N VAL A 68 4.11 -14.79 16.83
CA VAL A 68 5.04 -13.71 16.54
C VAL A 68 4.49 -12.45 17.19
N GLY A 69 5.34 -11.69 17.90
CA GLY A 69 4.92 -10.45 18.54
C GLY A 69 4.24 -9.50 17.55
N GLU A 70 3.22 -8.76 18.01
CA GLU A 70 2.53 -7.80 17.15
C GLU A 70 3.52 -6.75 16.63
N CYS A 71 3.48 -6.51 15.32
CA CYS A 71 4.23 -5.40 14.74
C CYS A 71 3.55 -4.11 15.19
N GLY A 72 4.20 -3.37 16.09
CA GLY A 72 3.71 -2.10 16.61
C GLY A 72 3.26 -1.15 15.50
N TYR A 73 2.29 -0.28 15.84
CA TYR A 73 1.83 0.75 14.92
C TYR A 73 2.97 1.74 14.66
N CYS A 74 3.14 2.08 13.38
CA CYS A 74 4.01 3.18 12.98
C CYS A 74 3.25 4.48 13.29
N HIS A 75 3.90 5.47 13.92
CA HIS A 75 3.24 6.73 14.26
C HIS A 75 3.23 7.65 13.04
N LEU A 76 2.17 8.45 12.86
CA LEU A 76 2.12 9.43 11.76
C LEU A 76 3.27 10.45 11.86
N ASP A 77 3.65 10.81 13.09
CA ASP A 77 4.75 11.75 13.37
C ASP A 77 6.11 11.26 12.82
N ASP A 78 6.28 9.94 12.64
CA ASP A 78 7.49 9.36 12.05
C ASP A 78 7.56 9.59 10.54
N VAL A 79 6.41 9.83 9.90
CA VAL A 79 6.27 10.00 8.44
C VAL A 79 6.35 11.48 8.05
N GLU A 80 5.89 12.38 8.92
CA GLU A 80 5.83 13.83 8.66
C GLU A 80 7.16 14.57 8.88
N ARG A 81 8.17 13.94 9.49
CA ARG A 81 9.54 14.49 9.56
C ARG A 81 10.26 14.32 8.22
N LYS A 82 10.04 15.25 7.29
CA LYS A 82 10.95 15.48 6.17
C LYS A 82 11.06 16.95 5.81
#